data_AF-A0A8B3LHU6-F1
#
_entry.id   AF-A0A8B3LHU6-F1
#
_cell.length_a   1.000
_cell.length_b   1.000
_cell.length_c   1.000
_cell.angle_alpha   90.00
_cell.angle_beta   90.00
_cell.angle_gamma   90.00
#
_symmetry.space_group_name_H-M   'P 1'
#
loop_
_entity.id
_entity.type
_entity.pdbx_description
1 polymer ?
#
loop_
_entity_poly.entity_id
_entity_poly.type
_entity_poly.pdbx_seq_one_letter_code
_entity_poly.pdbx_strand_id
1 'polypeptide(L)'
;MRIKSVQAWWIRVPIEAARQHRSDFGQVTTFDAAILRIETDDGLVGWGEGKNAAGSAGSYGALVHMLNHEVGPQLVGRDPADIGVIWEMLYNGVRHDSAARGGHAMPQLARRGMSIAAISAVDIALWDILGKSLGVPVWRLLGGRKLDRMPAYASGGWAAADAIGEQLKSYIAKGGFRALKMRVGAMDGAAHISAGRVRAARQALGPDVELMVDAHGTYTVAEAKRFIHLVNDLDLAWFEEPIIADDKPGMAEVRASG
;
A
#
# COMPACT_ATOMS: atom_id res chain seq x y z
N MET A 1 -1.95 22.78 -22.62
CA MET A 1 -1.58 21.50 -22.03
C MET A 1 -2.69 20.49 -22.26
N ARG A 2 -2.43 19.49 -23.11
CA ARG A 2 -3.27 18.31 -23.35
C ARG A 2 -2.43 17.05 -23.23
N ILE A 3 -3.01 15.95 -22.78
CA ILE A 3 -2.32 14.65 -22.76
C ILE A 3 -2.01 14.22 -24.20
N LYS A 4 -0.73 14.03 -24.50
CA LYS A 4 -0.23 13.64 -25.82
C LYS A 4 0.00 12.13 -25.92
N SER A 5 0.54 11.51 -24.88
CA SER A 5 0.80 10.07 -24.88
C SER A 5 0.79 9.47 -23.47
N VAL A 6 0.50 8.16 -23.41
CA VAL A 6 0.48 7.36 -22.19
C VAL A 6 1.23 6.07 -22.45
N GLN A 7 2.20 5.74 -21.60
CA GLN A 7 3.00 4.50 -21.70
C GLN A 7 3.24 3.92 -20.32
N ALA A 8 3.08 2.60 -20.19
CA ALA A 8 3.33 1.87 -18.96
C ALA A 8 4.33 0.74 -19.19
N TRP A 9 5.16 0.48 -18.17
CA TRP A 9 6.10 -0.63 -18.14
C TRP A 9 5.98 -1.42 -16.85
N TRP A 10 6.20 -2.72 -16.95
CA TRP A 10 6.48 -3.54 -15.78
C TRP A 10 7.97 -3.41 -15.47
N ILE A 11 8.29 -2.71 -14.39
CA ILE A 11 9.66 -2.67 -13.86
C ILE A 11 9.81 -3.78 -12.83
N ARG A 12 10.89 -4.55 -12.98
CA ARG A 12 11.28 -5.61 -12.06
C ARG A 12 12.73 -5.40 -11.63
N VAL A 13 12.92 -4.84 -10.45
CA VAL A 13 14.25 -4.52 -9.91
C VAL A 13 14.73 -5.68 -9.03
N PRO A 14 15.83 -6.36 -9.35
CA PRO A 14 16.36 -7.44 -8.52
C PRO A 14 16.85 -6.94 -7.16
N ILE A 15 16.56 -7.71 -6.10
CA ILE A 15 17.07 -7.50 -4.76
C ILE A 15 18.31 -8.38 -4.57
N GLU A 16 19.42 -7.77 -4.17
CA GLU A 16 20.66 -8.48 -3.80
C GLU A 16 20.35 -9.63 -2.83
N ALA A 17 20.91 -10.82 -3.06
CA ALA A 17 20.61 -12.03 -2.28
C ALA A 17 20.70 -11.81 -0.76
N ALA A 18 21.70 -11.07 -0.30
CA ALA A 18 21.91 -10.74 1.12
C ALA A 18 20.84 -9.82 1.74
N ARG A 19 20.01 -9.15 0.91
CA ARG A 19 18.93 -8.25 1.34
C ARG A 19 17.53 -8.85 1.13
N GLN A 20 17.46 -10.04 0.56
CA GLN A 20 16.18 -10.73 0.38
C GLN A 20 15.69 -11.26 1.73
N HIS A 21 14.38 -11.28 1.92
CA HIS A 21 13.74 -11.83 3.11
C HIS A 21 12.53 -12.68 2.72
N ARG A 22 12.18 -13.60 3.61
CA ARG A 22 10.96 -14.40 3.46
C ARG A 22 9.83 -13.75 4.24
N SER A 23 8.75 -13.46 3.53
CA SER A 23 7.48 -13.04 4.10
C SER A 23 6.47 -14.19 4.03
N ASP A 24 5.26 -13.95 4.52
CA ASP A 24 4.08 -14.79 4.31
C ASP A 24 3.71 -14.94 2.82
N PHE A 25 4.11 -14.02 1.94
CA PHE A 25 4.02 -14.15 0.48
C PHE A 25 5.18 -14.94 -0.16
N GLY A 26 6.09 -15.51 0.64
CA GLY A 26 7.26 -16.23 0.17
C GLY A 26 8.53 -15.37 0.11
N GLN A 27 9.53 -15.86 -0.62
CA GLN A 27 10.84 -15.21 -0.75
C GLN A 27 10.73 -14.00 -1.67
N VAL A 28 11.01 -12.80 -1.13
CA VAL A 28 10.98 -11.55 -1.92
C VAL A 28 12.33 -11.38 -2.63
N THR A 29 12.32 -11.55 -3.95
CA THR A 29 13.54 -11.53 -4.78
C THR A 29 13.67 -10.28 -5.65
N THR A 30 12.57 -9.58 -5.89
CA THR A 30 12.49 -8.39 -6.74
C THR A 30 11.58 -7.33 -6.12
N PHE A 31 11.73 -6.07 -6.56
CA PHE A 31 10.73 -5.01 -6.41
C PHE A 31 10.03 -4.81 -7.76
N ASP A 32 8.74 -5.11 -7.77
CA ASP A 32 7.93 -5.09 -9.00
C ASP A 32 6.89 -3.97 -8.94
N ALA A 33 6.71 -3.25 -10.04
CA ALA A 33 5.69 -2.22 -10.17
C ALA A 33 5.29 -2.01 -11.64
N ALA A 34 4.05 -1.55 -11.87
CA ALA A 34 3.68 -0.93 -13.14
C ALA A 34 3.96 0.57 -13.04
N ILE A 35 4.91 1.07 -13.82
CA ILE A 35 5.24 2.50 -13.88
C ILE A 35 4.56 3.11 -15.10
N LEU A 36 3.73 4.11 -14.87
CA LEU A 36 3.02 4.87 -15.89
C LEU A 36 3.72 6.21 -16.14
N ARG A 37 3.86 6.56 -17.42
CA ARG A 37 4.31 7.86 -17.89
C ARG A 37 3.21 8.50 -18.73
N ILE A 38 2.81 9.71 -18.37
CA ILE A 38 1.91 10.56 -19.15
C ILE A 38 2.70 11.78 -19.64
N GLU A 39 2.75 11.98 -20.95
CA GLU A 39 3.37 13.17 -21.56
C GLU A 39 2.30 14.07 -22.14
N THR A 40 2.49 15.38 -21.98
CA THR A 40 1.61 16.44 -22.50
C THR A 40 2.17 17.06 -23.78
N ASP A 41 1.33 17.78 -24.52
CA ASP A 41 1.66 18.43 -25.80
C ASP A 41 2.73 19.53 -25.70
N ASP A 42 2.89 20.13 -24.52
CA ASP A 42 3.94 21.10 -24.19
C ASP A 42 5.20 20.47 -23.56
N GLY A 43 5.27 19.13 -23.52
CA GLY A 43 6.47 18.37 -23.13
C GLY A 43 6.56 18.04 -21.64
N LEU A 44 5.58 18.44 -20.82
CA LEU A 44 5.56 18.11 -19.40
C LEU A 44 5.20 16.64 -19.17
N VAL A 45 5.85 16.00 -18.19
CA VAL A 45 5.73 14.56 -17.93
C VAL A 45 5.32 14.30 -16.48
N GLY A 46 4.28 13.47 -16.31
CA GLY A 46 3.82 12.91 -15.05
C GLY A 46 4.18 11.43 -14.91
N TRP A 47 4.55 11.03 -13.71
CA TRP A 47 4.85 9.64 -13.36
C TRP A 47 3.86 9.11 -12.34
N GLY A 48 3.40 7.88 -12.55
CA GLY A 48 2.50 7.18 -11.66
C GLY A 48 2.92 5.75 -11.42
N GLU A 49 2.42 5.16 -10.33
CA GLU A 49 2.70 3.78 -9.95
C GLU A 49 1.39 3.02 -9.72
N GLY A 50 1.26 1.85 -10.33
CA GLY A 50 0.18 0.91 -10.11
C GLY A 50 0.68 -0.36 -9.42
N LYS A 51 0.02 -0.75 -8.31
CA LYS A 51 0.27 -1.98 -7.55
C LYS A 51 -0.98 -2.84 -7.52
N ASN A 52 -0.91 -4.07 -8.04
CA ASN A 52 -2.01 -5.04 -8.03
C ASN A 52 -1.83 -6.18 -7.03
N ALA A 53 -0.74 -6.19 -6.26
CA ALA A 53 -0.47 -7.16 -5.21
C ALA A 53 0.38 -6.52 -4.10
N ALA A 54 0.29 -7.11 -2.89
CA ALA A 54 1.16 -6.75 -1.80
C ALA A 54 2.62 -7.12 -2.11
N GLY A 55 3.55 -6.25 -1.73
CA GLY A 55 4.97 -6.41 -2.02
C GLY A 55 5.26 -6.54 -3.52
N SER A 56 5.87 -7.66 -3.90
CA SER A 56 6.24 -8.01 -5.29
C SER A 56 5.66 -9.36 -5.72
N ALA A 57 4.57 -9.79 -5.09
CA ALA A 57 3.96 -11.09 -5.33
C ALA A 57 3.03 -11.14 -6.56
N GLY A 58 2.84 -10.02 -7.25
CA GLY A 58 1.93 -9.89 -8.39
C GLY A 58 2.64 -10.01 -9.75
N SER A 59 1.88 -10.46 -10.76
CA SER A 59 2.23 -10.26 -12.17
C SER A 59 1.62 -8.95 -12.66
N TYR A 60 2.44 -8.11 -13.29
CA TYR A 60 2.00 -6.78 -13.74
C TYR A 60 1.65 -6.74 -15.24
N GLY A 61 1.81 -7.85 -15.96
CA GLY A 61 1.55 -7.91 -17.40
C GLY A 61 0.14 -7.46 -17.78
N ALA A 62 -0.88 -7.96 -17.06
CA ALA A 62 -2.28 -7.56 -17.29
C ALA A 62 -2.53 -6.08 -16.96
N LEU A 63 -1.95 -5.57 -15.87
CA LEU A 63 -2.09 -4.17 -15.48
C LEU A 63 -1.43 -3.24 -16.51
N VAL A 64 -0.23 -3.57 -16.98
CA VAL A 64 0.48 -2.82 -18.01
C VAL A 64 -0.25 -2.87 -19.35
N HIS A 65 -0.81 -4.03 -19.72
CA HIS A 65 -1.65 -4.14 -20.91
C HIS A 65 -2.87 -3.21 -20.83
N MET A 66 -3.61 -3.26 -19.72
CA MET A 66 -4.75 -2.40 -19.47
C MET A 66 -4.37 -0.91 -19.54
N LEU A 67 -3.26 -0.51 -18.91
CA LEU A 67 -2.79 0.88 -18.94
C LEU A 67 -2.44 1.35 -20.36
N ASN A 68 -1.77 0.52 -21.17
CA ASN A 68 -1.34 0.89 -22.52
C ASN A 68 -2.45 0.83 -23.56
N HIS A 69 -3.34 -0.17 -23.48
CA HIS A 69 -4.26 -0.51 -24.57
C HIS A 69 -5.72 -0.20 -24.27
N GLU A 70 -6.10 -0.03 -23.00
CA GLU A 70 -7.48 0.26 -22.61
C GLU A 70 -7.60 1.66 -22.01
N VAL A 71 -6.79 2.00 -21.02
CA VAL A 71 -6.87 3.27 -20.29
C VAL A 71 -6.20 4.40 -21.05
N GLY A 72 -4.95 4.21 -21.50
CA GLY A 72 -4.16 5.24 -22.20
C GLY A 72 -4.87 5.90 -23.38
N PRO A 73 -5.50 5.15 -24.31
CA PRO A 73 -6.24 5.73 -25.42
C PRO A 73 -7.40 6.65 -25.00
N GLN A 74 -8.03 6.40 -23.85
CA GLN A 74 -9.11 7.24 -23.35
C GLN A 74 -8.62 8.58 -22.77
N LEU A 75 -7.33 8.70 -22.46
CA LEU A 75 -6.74 9.89 -21.85
C LEU A 75 -6.18 10.90 -22.87
N VAL A 76 -5.76 10.43 -24.05
CA VAL A 76 -5.17 11.30 -25.08
C VAL A 76 -6.14 12.41 -25.48
N GLY A 77 -5.63 13.64 -25.56
CA GLY A 77 -6.39 14.84 -25.89
C GLY A 77 -7.13 15.48 -24.71
N ARG A 78 -7.18 14.84 -23.54
CA ARG A 78 -7.80 15.42 -22.33
C ARG A 78 -6.88 16.44 -21.66
N ASP A 79 -7.48 17.34 -20.88
CA ASP A 79 -6.72 18.20 -19.97
C ASP A 79 -6.25 17.37 -18.77
N PRO A 80 -4.93 17.28 -18.48
CA PRO A 80 -4.47 16.56 -17.31
C PRO A 80 -4.84 17.22 -15.97
N ALA A 81 -5.28 18.50 -15.97
CA ALA A 81 -5.80 19.17 -14.78
C ALA A 81 -7.22 18.71 -14.39
N ASP A 82 -7.94 18.03 -15.29
CA ASP A 82 -9.30 17.48 -15.05
C ASP A 82 -9.26 16.16 -14.23
N ILE A 83 -8.45 16.11 -13.17
CA ILE A 83 -8.13 14.89 -12.40
C ILE A 83 -9.41 14.17 -11.94
N GLY A 84 -10.33 14.90 -11.28
CA GLY A 84 -11.58 14.32 -10.78
C GLY A 84 -12.51 13.83 -11.90
N VAL A 85 -12.55 14.52 -13.04
CA VAL A 85 -13.35 14.11 -14.20
C VAL A 85 -12.77 12.82 -14.81
N ILE A 86 -11.45 12.74 -14.95
CA ILE A 86 -10.78 11.53 -15.45
C ILE A 86 -10.99 10.37 -14.48
N TRP A 87 -10.88 10.60 -13.17
CA TRP A 87 -11.13 9.58 -12.16
C TRP A 87 -12.56 9.02 -12.26
N GLU A 88 -13.58 9.89 -12.27
CA GLU A 88 -14.98 9.50 -12.41
C GLU A 88 -15.24 8.80 -13.75
N MET A 89 -14.61 9.25 -14.83
CA MET A 89 -14.71 8.59 -16.13
C MET A 89 -14.20 7.15 -16.06
N LEU A 90 -13.01 6.93 -15.53
CA LEU A 90 -12.42 5.58 -15.42
C LEU A 90 -13.20 4.70 -14.44
N TYR A 91 -13.65 5.26 -13.31
CA TYR A 91 -14.36 4.52 -12.26
C TYR A 91 -15.78 4.08 -12.70
N ASN A 92 -16.50 4.95 -13.41
CA ASN A 92 -17.86 4.67 -13.89
C ASN A 92 -17.88 3.99 -15.26
N GLY A 93 -16.78 4.02 -16.00
CA GLY A 93 -16.65 3.39 -17.32
C GLY A 93 -17.71 3.90 -18.30
N VAL A 94 -18.44 2.98 -18.93
CA VAL A 94 -19.50 3.31 -19.90
C VAL A 94 -20.65 4.14 -19.33
N ARG A 95 -20.76 4.22 -17.99
CA ARG A 95 -21.82 4.98 -17.30
C ARG A 95 -21.39 6.37 -16.86
N HIS A 96 -20.17 6.82 -17.15
CA HIS A 96 -19.66 8.09 -16.62
C HIS A 96 -20.52 9.30 -17.00
N ASP A 97 -21.03 9.38 -18.23
CA ASP A 97 -21.92 10.48 -18.64
C ASP A 97 -23.22 10.52 -17.83
N SER A 98 -23.80 9.35 -17.57
CA SER A 98 -25.01 9.25 -16.74
C SER A 98 -24.71 9.53 -15.27
N ALA A 99 -23.56 9.08 -14.75
CA ALA A 99 -23.10 9.39 -13.40
C ALA A 99 -22.90 10.90 -13.21
N ALA A 100 -22.25 11.55 -14.17
CA ALA A 100 -22.00 12.99 -14.17
C ALA A 100 -23.31 13.79 -14.23
N ARG A 101 -24.25 13.42 -15.12
CA ARG A 101 -25.58 14.07 -15.19
C ARG A 101 -26.43 13.84 -13.93
N GLY A 102 -26.32 12.66 -13.32
CA GLY A 102 -27.09 12.29 -12.14
C GLY A 102 -26.51 12.79 -10.82
N GLY A 103 -25.28 13.32 -10.83
CA GLY A 103 -24.60 13.81 -9.62
C GLY A 103 -24.22 12.71 -8.63
N HIS A 104 -24.14 11.44 -9.06
CA HIS A 104 -23.71 10.33 -8.22
C HIS A 104 -22.98 9.25 -9.03
N ALA A 105 -22.04 8.55 -8.39
CA ALA A 105 -21.28 7.48 -9.03
C ALA A 105 -22.19 6.31 -9.48
N MET A 106 -21.86 5.74 -10.63
CA MET A 106 -22.46 4.53 -11.22
C MET A 106 -21.35 3.55 -11.63
N PRO A 107 -20.60 2.98 -10.65
CA PRO A 107 -19.28 2.38 -10.87
C PRO A 107 -19.35 1.17 -11.81
N GLN A 108 -18.35 0.94 -12.67
CA GLN A 108 -18.32 -0.25 -13.52
C GLN A 108 -18.26 -1.57 -12.70
N LEU A 109 -18.65 -2.69 -13.33
CA LEU A 109 -18.37 -4.02 -12.79
C LEU A 109 -16.84 -4.20 -12.66
N ALA A 110 -16.38 -4.93 -11.63
CA ALA A 110 -14.96 -5.07 -11.27
C ALA A 110 -14.26 -3.81 -10.71
N ARG A 111 -14.95 -3.02 -9.87
CA ARG A 111 -14.46 -1.82 -9.15
C ARG A 111 -13.42 -2.02 -8.04
N ARG A 112 -12.63 -3.10 -8.08
CA ARG A 112 -11.61 -3.45 -7.07
C ARG A 112 -10.40 -4.09 -7.75
N GLY A 113 -9.28 -4.18 -7.05
CA GLY A 113 -8.09 -4.86 -7.56
C GLY A 113 -7.46 -4.10 -8.73
N MET A 114 -7.30 -4.76 -9.87
CA MET A 114 -6.52 -4.23 -11.01
C MET A 114 -7.07 -2.92 -11.59
N SER A 115 -8.40 -2.76 -11.67
CA SER A 115 -9.01 -1.53 -12.20
C SER A 115 -8.66 -0.31 -11.33
N ILE A 116 -8.75 -0.47 -10.01
CA ILE A 116 -8.34 0.56 -9.05
C ILE A 116 -6.83 0.79 -9.13
N ALA A 117 -6.02 -0.26 -9.26
CA ALA A 117 -4.57 -0.11 -9.44
C ALA A 117 -4.20 0.71 -10.69
N ALA A 118 -4.93 0.52 -11.80
CA ALA A 118 -4.76 1.30 -13.02
C ALA A 118 -5.18 2.77 -12.82
N ILE A 119 -6.34 3.00 -12.19
CA ILE A 119 -6.82 4.35 -11.87
C ILE A 119 -5.82 5.07 -10.95
N SER A 120 -5.27 4.40 -9.94
CA SER A 120 -4.24 4.97 -9.05
C SER A 120 -2.99 5.40 -9.82
N ALA A 121 -2.51 4.60 -10.77
CA ALA A 121 -1.35 4.95 -11.58
C ALA A 121 -1.61 6.22 -12.40
N VAL A 122 -2.81 6.36 -12.98
CA VAL A 122 -3.22 7.57 -13.70
C VAL A 122 -3.32 8.76 -12.75
N ASP A 123 -4.03 8.62 -11.64
CA ASP A 123 -4.26 9.69 -10.66
C ASP A 123 -2.94 10.30 -10.16
N ILE A 124 -1.99 9.44 -9.75
CA ILE A 124 -0.67 9.88 -9.29
C ILE A 124 0.07 10.66 -10.40
N ALA A 125 0.06 10.16 -11.64
CA ALA A 125 0.72 10.83 -12.77
C ALA A 125 0.09 12.19 -13.09
N LEU A 126 -1.23 12.32 -12.99
CA LEU A 126 -1.92 13.59 -13.22
C LEU A 126 -1.64 14.60 -12.10
N TRP A 127 -1.58 14.16 -10.84
CA TRP A 127 -1.16 15.02 -9.72
C TRP A 127 0.29 15.50 -9.87
N ASP A 128 1.19 14.63 -10.33
CA ASP A 128 2.58 15.00 -10.63
C ASP A 128 2.63 16.06 -11.76
N ILE A 129 1.85 15.89 -12.83
CA ILE A 129 1.69 16.90 -13.89
C ILE A 129 1.20 18.23 -13.32
N LEU A 130 0.12 18.22 -12.52
CA LEU A 130 -0.48 19.44 -11.98
C LEU A 130 0.49 20.18 -11.04
N GLY A 131 1.22 19.45 -10.20
CA GLY A 131 2.25 20.05 -9.34
C GLY A 131 3.36 20.72 -10.16
N LYS A 132 3.88 20.03 -11.17
CA LYS A 132 4.93 20.55 -12.06
C LYS A 132 4.46 21.74 -12.89
N SER A 133 3.25 21.69 -13.46
CA SER A 133 2.71 22.78 -14.28
C SER A 133 2.50 24.07 -13.49
N LEU A 134 2.17 23.94 -12.19
CA LEU A 134 2.00 25.06 -11.26
C LEU A 134 3.28 25.42 -10.50
N GLY A 135 4.37 24.68 -10.68
CA GLY A 135 5.63 24.91 -9.95
C GLY A 135 5.52 24.71 -8.44
N VAL A 136 4.62 23.84 -7.97
CA VAL A 136 4.39 23.57 -6.54
C VAL A 136 4.36 22.08 -6.24
N PRO A 137 4.76 21.66 -5.03
CA PRO A 137 4.65 20.25 -4.65
C PRO A 137 3.19 19.83 -4.43
N VAL A 138 2.86 18.57 -4.74
CA VAL A 138 1.50 18.01 -4.64
C VAL A 138 0.86 18.22 -3.27
N TRP A 139 1.60 18.05 -2.17
CA TRP A 139 1.06 18.27 -0.82
C TRP A 139 0.52 19.69 -0.60
N ARG A 140 1.01 20.69 -1.34
CA ARG A 140 0.51 22.06 -1.26
C ARG A 140 -0.88 22.16 -1.90
N LEU A 141 -1.09 21.44 -2.99
CA LEU A 141 -2.37 21.34 -3.67
C LEU A 141 -3.41 20.56 -2.84
N LEU A 142 -2.96 19.58 -2.06
CA LEU A 142 -3.80 18.75 -1.17
C LEU A 142 -4.12 19.41 0.19
N GLY A 143 -4.00 20.74 0.30
CA GLY A 143 -4.37 21.49 1.51
C GLY A 143 -3.19 21.98 2.36
N GLY A 144 -1.95 21.82 1.91
CA GLY A 144 -0.78 22.43 2.53
C GLY A 144 -0.12 21.59 3.63
N ARG A 145 0.98 22.13 4.16
CA ARG A 145 1.81 21.47 5.17
C ARG A 145 1.11 21.52 6.53
N LYS A 146 0.99 20.37 7.20
CA LYS A 146 0.51 20.27 8.59
C LYS A 146 1.64 20.14 9.62
N LEU A 147 2.75 19.51 9.24
CA LEU A 147 3.91 19.27 10.09
C LEU A 147 5.19 19.50 9.27
N ASP A 148 6.26 19.99 9.89
CA ASP A 148 7.56 20.14 9.23
C ASP A 148 8.26 18.81 8.98
N ARG A 149 8.00 17.81 9.82
CA ARG A 149 8.51 16.45 9.69
C ARG A 149 7.42 15.46 10.10
N MET A 150 7.23 14.42 9.31
CA MET A 150 6.32 13.32 9.62
C MET A 150 7.11 12.17 10.27
N PRO A 151 6.69 11.66 11.44
CA PRO A 151 7.30 10.45 12.00
C PRO A 151 7.14 9.26 11.06
N ALA A 152 8.18 8.46 10.92
CA ALA A 152 8.16 7.19 10.21
C ALA A 152 8.41 6.06 11.21
N TYR A 153 7.87 4.88 10.91
CA TYR A 153 8.14 3.64 11.63
C TYR A 153 8.85 2.65 10.70
N ALA A 154 9.69 1.77 11.26
CA ALA A 154 10.29 0.69 10.47
C ALA A 154 9.33 -0.49 10.41
N SER A 155 9.08 -1.02 9.21
CA SER A 155 8.29 -2.25 9.03
C SER A 155 9.20 -3.42 8.71
N GLY A 156 9.11 -4.49 9.49
CA GLY A 156 9.87 -5.71 9.28
C GLY A 156 9.57 -6.79 10.31
N GLY A 157 10.58 -7.25 11.05
CA GLY A 157 10.39 -8.20 12.14
C GLY A 157 10.01 -9.61 11.68
N TRP A 158 10.88 -10.23 10.89
CA TRP A 158 10.71 -11.60 10.36
C TRP A 158 11.52 -12.65 11.12
N ALA A 159 12.49 -12.23 11.94
CA ALA A 159 13.37 -13.15 12.67
C ALA A 159 12.61 -13.94 13.75
N ALA A 160 13.11 -15.14 14.06
CA ALA A 160 12.58 -15.96 15.16
C ALA A 160 12.73 -15.26 16.52
N ALA A 161 12.08 -15.80 17.55
CA ALA A 161 11.99 -15.15 18.86
C ALA A 161 13.37 -14.88 19.52
N ASP A 162 14.37 -15.72 19.25
CA ASP A 162 15.74 -15.57 19.74
C ASP A 162 16.53 -14.44 19.05
N ALA A 163 16.16 -14.07 17.83
CA ALA A 163 16.84 -13.06 17.02
C ALA A 163 16.01 -11.80 16.74
N ILE A 164 14.72 -11.78 17.09
CA ILE A 164 13.80 -10.66 16.78
C ILE A 164 14.25 -9.36 17.45
N GLY A 165 14.73 -9.42 18.70
CA GLY A 165 15.22 -8.26 19.42
C GLY A 165 16.37 -7.57 18.70
N GLU A 166 17.37 -8.34 18.25
CA GLU A 166 18.52 -7.81 17.51
C GLU A 166 18.12 -7.24 16.16
N GLN A 167 17.21 -7.90 15.43
CA GLN A 167 16.69 -7.37 14.17
C GLN A 167 16.02 -6.01 14.36
N LEU A 168 15.12 -5.90 15.34
CA LEU A 168 14.34 -4.69 15.59
C LEU A 168 15.22 -3.55 16.12
N LYS A 169 16.16 -3.83 17.02
CA LYS A 169 17.18 -2.86 17.47
C LYS A 169 18.05 -2.36 16.31
N SER A 170 18.33 -3.20 15.31
CA SER A 170 19.10 -2.78 14.13
C SER A 170 18.40 -1.66 13.34
N TYR A 171 17.07 -1.62 13.34
CA TYR A 171 16.31 -0.54 12.69
C TYR A 171 16.47 0.77 13.47
N ILE A 172 16.42 0.73 14.80
CA ILE A 172 16.68 1.89 15.65
C ILE A 172 18.12 2.39 15.42
N ALA A 173 19.11 1.50 15.45
CA ALA A 173 20.52 1.87 15.29
C ALA A 173 20.82 2.48 13.91
N LYS A 174 20.22 1.95 12.84
CA LYS A 174 20.47 2.41 11.46
C LYS A 174 19.66 3.64 11.06
N GLY A 175 18.40 3.73 11.50
CA GLY A 175 17.44 4.72 11.02
C GLY A 175 16.92 5.69 12.08
N GLY A 176 17.27 5.50 13.37
CA GLY A 176 16.77 6.33 14.46
C GLY A 176 15.27 6.18 14.71
N PHE A 177 14.66 5.07 14.27
CA PHE A 177 13.23 4.84 14.42
C PHE A 177 12.84 4.71 15.89
N ARG A 178 11.67 5.27 16.24
CA ARG A 178 11.06 5.17 17.58
C ARG A 178 9.82 4.28 17.61
N ALA A 179 9.41 3.80 16.44
CA ALA A 179 8.24 2.96 16.24
C ALA A 179 8.58 1.86 15.24
N LEU A 180 8.16 0.63 15.53
CA LEU A 180 8.49 -0.56 14.76
C LEU A 180 7.25 -1.44 14.56
N LYS A 181 7.00 -1.91 13.34
CA LYS A 181 5.94 -2.88 13.02
C LYS A 181 6.54 -4.23 12.67
N MET A 182 6.21 -5.29 13.40
CA MET A 182 6.67 -6.65 13.13
C MET A 182 5.58 -7.55 12.53
N ARG A 183 5.99 -8.58 11.77
CA ARG A 183 5.08 -9.56 11.15
C ARG A 183 4.72 -10.69 12.11
N VAL A 184 3.44 -11.06 12.10
CA VAL A 184 2.84 -12.19 12.84
C VAL A 184 1.93 -13.00 11.92
N GLY A 185 1.20 -14.00 12.43
CA GLY A 185 0.22 -14.74 11.62
C GLY A 185 0.79 -15.99 10.95
N ALA A 186 0.41 -16.23 9.70
CA ALA A 186 0.75 -17.46 8.96
C ALA A 186 2.24 -17.78 8.93
N MET A 187 3.13 -16.78 8.98
CA MET A 187 4.58 -17.01 9.00
C MET A 187 5.08 -17.73 10.27
N ASP A 188 4.32 -17.63 11.36
CA ASP A 188 4.61 -18.27 12.66
C ASP A 188 3.78 -19.54 12.89
N GLY A 189 2.75 -19.76 12.07
CA GLY A 189 1.74 -20.78 12.31
C GLY A 189 0.77 -20.37 13.43
N ALA A 190 0.89 -20.99 14.60
CA ALA A 190 -0.08 -20.82 15.68
C ALA A 190 0.07 -19.48 16.42
N ALA A 191 -1.06 -18.87 16.83
CA ALA A 191 -1.09 -17.56 17.51
C ALA A 191 -0.17 -17.43 18.74
N HIS A 192 0.05 -18.52 19.50
CA HIS A 192 0.95 -18.48 20.67
C HIS A 192 2.44 -18.38 20.30
N ILE A 193 2.83 -18.82 19.10
CA ILE A 193 4.18 -18.67 18.58
C ILE A 193 4.42 -17.19 18.22
N SER A 194 3.47 -16.56 17.52
CA SER A 194 3.50 -15.12 17.27
C SER A 194 3.56 -14.33 18.58
N ALA A 195 2.70 -14.65 19.56
CA ALA A 195 2.71 -13.97 20.87
C ALA A 195 4.06 -14.12 21.59
N GLY A 196 4.72 -15.28 21.48
CA GLY A 196 6.07 -15.49 22.00
C GLY A 196 7.10 -14.57 21.34
N ARG A 197 7.07 -14.42 20.01
CA ARG A 197 7.95 -13.50 19.27
C ARG A 197 7.71 -12.04 19.65
N VAL A 198 6.45 -11.64 19.80
CA VAL A 198 6.08 -10.28 20.23
C VAL A 198 6.57 -9.99 21.65
N ARG A 199 6.43 -10.96 22.57
CA ARG A 199 6.96 -10.83 23.94
C ARG A 199 8.48 -10.68 23.95
N ALA A 200 9.21 -11.46 23.15
CA ALA A 200 10.65 -11.33 23.00
C ALA A 200 11.05 -9.96 22.42
N ALA A 201 10.31 -9.47 21.41
CA ALA A 201 10.50 -8.13 20.85
C ALA A 201 10.30 -7.03 21.90
N ARG A 202 9.17 -7.05 22.63
CA ARG A 202 8.87 -6.07 23.68
C ARG A 202 9.92 -6.08 24.79
N GLN A 203 10.35 -7.26 25.25
CA GLN A 203 11.43 -7.39 26.24
C GLN A 203 12.75 -6.77 25.76
N ALA A 204 13.10 -6.96 24.49
CA ALA A 204 14.34 -6.43 23.94
C ALA A 204 14.31 -4.92 23.71
N LEU A 205 13.15 -4.37 23.32
CA LEU A 205 12.97 -2.97 22.97
C LEU A 205 12.71 -2.06 24.18
N GLY A 206 12.20 -2.63 25.28
CA GLY A 206 11.73 -1.85 26.43
C GLY A 206 10.38 -1.20 26.18
N PRO A 207 9.87 -0.40 27.15
CA PRO A 207 8.53 0.18 27.09
C PRO A 207 8.45 1.41 26.16
N ASP A 208 9.55 2.13 25.94
CA ASP A 208 9.51 3.45 25.28
C ASP A 208 9.47 3.41 23.75
N VAL A 209 9.67 2.23 23.15
CA VAL A 209 9.60 2.04 21.69
C VAL A 209 8.19 1.60 21.32
N GLU A 210 7.54 2.33 20.41
CA GLU A 210 6.23 1.96 19.92
C GLU A 210 6.32 0.65 19.11
N LEU A 211 5.46 -0.32 19.41
CA LEU A 211 5.47 -1.63 18.76
C LEU A 211 4.11 -1.96 18.17
N MET A 212 4.10 -2.36 16.90
CA MET A 212 2.91 -2.74 16.16
C MET A 212 3.09 -4.13 15.58
N VAL A 213 1.97 -4.79 15.31
CA VAL A 213 1.96 -6.13 14.72
C VAL A 213 1.02 -6.17 13.52
N ASP A 214 1.36 -7.00 12.53
CA ASP A 214 0.64 -7.10 11.28
C ASP A 214 0.54 -8.57 10.86
N ALA A 215 -0.70 -9.06 10.68
CA ALA A 215 -0.98 -10.45 10.32
C ALA A 215 -1.35 -10.64 8.83
N HIS A 216 -1.41 -9.57 8.01
CA HIS A 216 -1.81 -9.64 6.60
C HIS A 216 -3.09 -10.48 6.33
N GLY A 217 -4.03 -10.41 7.24
CA GLY A 217 -5.32 -11.08 7.17
C GLY A 217 -5.27 -12.60 7.31
N THR A 218 -4.20 -13.15 7.87
CA THR A 218 -3.95 -14.59 7.88
C THR A 218 -4.61 -15.36 9.03
N TYR A 219 -5.09 -14.68 10.08
CA TYR A 219 -5.85 -15.37 11.13
C TYR A 219 -7.34 -15.49 10.77
N THR A 220 -7.96 -16.51 11.35
CA THR A 220 -9.40 -16.53 11.58
C THR A 220 -9.78 -15.54 12.71
N VAL A 221 -11.07 -15.19 12.82
CA VAL A 221 -11.59 -14.37 13.93
C VAL A 221 -11.20 -14.97 15.29
N ALA A 222 -11.33 -16.29 15.46
CA ALA A 222 -11.01 -16.98 16.71
C ALA A 222 -9.50 -16.91 17.04
N GLU A 223 -8.63 -17.10 16.06
CA GLU A 223 -7.18 -16.99 16.24
C GLU A 223 -6.75 -15.56 16.54
N ALA A 224 -7.34 -14.56 15.87
CA ALA A 224 -7.08 -13.16 16.14
C ALA A 224 -7.45 -12.76 17.58
N LYS A 225 -8.64 -13.17 18.06
CA LYS A 225 -9.05 -12.93 19.45
C LYS A 225 -8.14 -13.63 20.45
N ARG A 226 -7.74 -14.87 20.15
CA ARG A 226 -6.78 -15.60 20.98
C ARG A 226 -5.43 -14.88 21.02
N PHE A 227 -4.93 -14.39 19.88
CA PHE A 227 -3.69 -13.63 19.81
C PHE A 227 -3.78 -12.36 20.66
N ILE A 228 -4.85 -11.57 20.52
CA ILE A 228 -5.12 -10.36 21.33
C ILE A 228 -5.00 -10.68 22.82
N HIS A 229 -5.69 -11.73 23.28
CA HIS A 229 -5.63 -12.14 24.68
C HIS A 229 -4.20 -12.48 25.16
N LEU A 230 -3.38 -13.08 24.31
CA LEU A 230 -2.01 -13.51 24.65
C LEU A 230 -0.98 -12.37 24.67
N VAL A 231 -1.31 -11.21 24.10
CA VAL A 231 -0.40 -10.05 23.97
C VAL A 231 -0.95 -8.78 24.62
N ASN A 232 -2.08 -8.86 25.31
CA ASN A 232 -2.76 -7.69 25.90
C ASN A 232 -1.90 -6.93 26.92
N ASP A 233 -0.90 -7.60 27.51
CA ASP A 233 0.06 -7.05 28.47
C ASP A 233 1.28 -6.37 27.82
N LEU A 234 1.39 -6.39 26.48
CA LEU A 234 2.62 -5.99 25.77
C LEU A 234 2.59 -4.56 25.19
N ASP A 235 1.52 -3.82 25.44
CA ASP A 235 1.34 -2.41 25.04
C ASP A 235 1.65 -2.20 23.54
N LEU A 236 0.78 -2.74 22.68
CA LEU A 236 0.92 -2.64 21.23
C LEU A 236 0.10 -1.45 20.70
N ALA A 237 0.68 -0.63 19.83
CA ALA A 237 0.00 0.53 19.25
C ALA A 237 -1.21 0.14 18.40
N TRP A 238 -1.04 -0.89 17.57
CA TRP A 238 -2.11 -1.47 16.77
C TRP A 238 -1.83 -2.90 16.34
N PHE A 239 -2.91 -3.59 15.99
CA PHE A 239 -2.92 -4.87 15.30
C PHE A 239 -3.51 -4.71 13.90
N GLU A 240 -2.66 -4.80 12.89
CA GLU A 240 -2.99 -4.55 11.49
C GLU A 240 -3.44 -5.83 10.79
N GLU A 241 -4.49 -5.69 9.98
CA GLU A 241 -5.11 -6.75 9.18
C GLU A 241 -5.13 -8.09 9.93
N PRO A 242 -5.83 -8.20 11.08
CA PRO A 242 -5.85 -9.44 11.85
C PRO A 242 -6.44 -10.61 11.05
N ILE A 243 -7.48 -10.33 10.25
CA ILE A 243 -8.22 -11.30 9.43
C ILE A 243 -8.39 -10.78 8.00
N ILE A 244 -8.84 -11.65 7.09
CA ILE A 244 -9.03 -11.33 5.68
C ILE A 244 -9.87 -10.06 5.46
N ALA A 245 -9.43 -9.19 4.54
CA ALA A 245 -10.03 -7.88 4.29
C ALA A 245 -11.50 -7.91 3.83
N ASP A 246 -11.97 -9.02 3.27
CA ASP A 246 -13.36 -9.18 2.85
C ASP A 246 -14.33 -9.44 4.02
N ASP A 247 -13.85 -9.98 5.14
CA ASP A 247 -14.67 -10.26 6.32
C ASP A 247 -14.84 -9.03 7.22
N LYS A 248 -15.62 -8.06 6.74
CA LYS A 248 -15.92 -6.83 7.50
C LYS A 248 -16.65 -7.09 8.83
N PRO A 249 -17.66 -7.99 8.90
CA PRO A 249 -18.29 -8.34 10.16
C PRO A 249 -17.31 -8.96 11.16
N GLY A 250 -16.47 -9.90 10.72
CA GLY A 250 -15.43 -10.49 11.55
C GLY A 250 -14.42 -9.44 12.04
N MET A 251 -14.04 -8.48 11.20
CA MET A 251 -13.16 -7.40 11.60
C MET A 251 -13.78 -6.53 12.70
N ALA A 252 -15.09 -6.25 12.61
CA ALA A 252 -15.83 -5.55 13.65
C ALA A 252 -15.91 -6.37 14.95
N GLU A 253 -16.04 -7.69 14.84
CA GLU A 253 -16.05 -8.61 15.99
C GLU A 253 -14.67 -8.67 16.69
N VAL A 254 -13.58 -8.73 15.92
CA VAL A 254 -12.20 -8.67 16.45
C VAL A 254 -11.97 -7.35 17.16
N ARG A 255 -12.37 -6.22 16.56
CA ARG A 255 -12.28 -4.89 17.18
C ARG A 255 -13.03 -4.80 18.51
N ALA A 256 -14.12 -5.55 18.69
CA ALA A 256 -14.88 -5.55 19.94
C ALA A 256 -14.27 -6.45 21.04
N SER A 257 -13.17 -7.16 20.76
CA SER A 257 -12.61 -8.20 21.63
C SER A 257 -11.41 -7.75 22.47
N GLY A 258 -10.98 -6.49 22.37
CA GLY A 258 -9.88 -5.90 23.11
C GLY A 258 -9.68 -4.44 22.73
#